data_AF-A0A6P1YUJ5-F1
#
_entry.id   AF-A0A6P1YUJ5-F1
#
_cell.length_a   1.000
_cell.length_b   1.000
_cell.length_c   1.000
_cell.angle_alpha   90.00
_cell.angle_beta   90.00
_cell.angle_gamma   90.00
#
_symmetry.space_group_name_H-M   'P 1'
#
loop_
_entity.id
_entity.type
_entity.pdbx_description
1 polymer ?
#
loop_
_entity_poly.entity_id
_entity_poly.type
_entity_poly.pdbx_seq_one_letter_code
_entity_poly.pdbx_strand_id
1 'polypeptide(L)'
;MWAGPPIENLNWRSDPQISELVPIIAARRTPMDEADTLIDAFAADAGANKKTRLTLLFAGVFDEINTLRSRILSGIERYSQHQIDLAKRIKEESLSLAKAKKAATSDDDKAKTAELEKKVLWDTRIYDARNQAVTAVCESPVILEQRIFALSRSIQNVME
;
A
#
# COMPACT_ATOMS: atom_id res chain seq x y z
N MET A 1 18.04 9.00 -5.23
CA MET A 1 17.94 8.44 -3.87
C MET A 1 18.93 9.23 -3.03
N TRP A 2 18.53 9.75 -1.87
CA TRP A 2 19.22 10.77 -1.05
C TRP A 2 20.74 10.88 -1.16
N ALA A 3 21.24 12.11 -1.32
CA ALA A 3 22.67 12.46 -1.38
C ALA A 3 23.10 13.40 -0.23
N GLY A 4 22.27 13.55 0.81
CA GLY A 4 22.61 14.29 2.01
C GLY A 4 23.39 13.43 3.03
N PRO A 5 23.55 13.91 4.28
CA PRO A 5 24.23 13.15 5.32
C PRO A 5 23.54 11.81 5.64
N PRO A 6 24.27 10.85 6.26
CA PRO A 6 23.70 9.57 6.70
C PRO A 6 22.49 9.76 7.63
N ILE A 7 21.52 8.85 7.54
CA ILE A 7 20.24 8.93 8.26
C ILE A 7 20.01 7.79 9.26
N GLU A 8 20.97 6.87 9.36
CA GLU A 8 20.89 5.69 10.21
C GLU A 8 20.91 6.09 11.69
N ASN A 9 20.08 5.42 12.49
CA ASN A 9 19.99 5.59 13.95
C ASN A 9 19.63 7.02 14.42
N LEU A 10 19.03 7.84 13.56
CA LEU A 10 18.54 9.16 13.95
C LEU A 10 17.15 9.07 14.62
N ASN A 11 17.04 9.60 15.83
CA ASN A 11 15.78 9.62 16.58
C ASN A 11 14.92 10.84 16.20
N TRP A 12 14.36 10.85 14.99
CA TRP A 12 13.52 11.96 14.51
C TRP A 12 12.27 12.21 15.37
N ARG A 13 11.76 11.17 16.04
CA ARG A 13 10.58 11.25 16.90
C ARG A 13 10.79 12.09 18.16
N SER A 14 12.04 12.36 18.56
CA SER A 14 12.31 13.24 19.72
C SER A 14 12.22 14.73 19.41
N ASP A 15 12.21 15.15 18.14
CA ASP A 15 11.93 16.54 17.75
C ASP A 15 10.41 16.67 17.51
N PRO A 16 9.67 17.43 18.33
CA PRO A 16 8.21 17.56 18.20
C PRO A 16 7.76 18.15 16.87
N GLN A 17 8.51 19.11 16.32
CA GLN A 17 8.13 19.75 15.05
C GLN A 17 8.30 18.76 13.90
N ILE A 18 9.37 17.96 13.91
CA ILE A 18 9.58 16.92 12.89
C ILE A 18 8.56 15.78 13.07
N SER A 19 8.26 15.40 14.31
CA SER A 19 7.33 14.31 14.57
C SER A 19 5.90 14.59 14.12
N GLU A 20 5.49 15.87 14.16
CA GLU A 20 4.22 16.34 13.62
C GLU A 20 4.24 16.51 12.09
N LEU A 21 5.36 17.00 11.54
CA LEU A 21 5.47 17.30 10.11
C LEU A 21 5.58 16.04 9.24
N VAL A 22 6.34 15.03 9.68
CA VAL A 22 6.62 13.81 8.89
C VAL A 22 5.35 13.10 8.42
N PRO A 23 4.35 12.80 9.28
CA PRO A 23 3.12 12.14 8.83
C PRO A 23 2.34 12.96 7.80
N ILE A 24 2.42 14.29 7.86
CA ILE A 24 1.72 15.20 6.95
C ILE A 24 2.37 15.14 5.58
N ILE A 25 3.68 15.39 5.48
CA ILE A 25 4.38 15.41 4.18
C ILE A 25 4.60 14.01 3.61
N ALA A 26 4.63 12.95 4.42
CA ALA A 26 4.71 11.57 3.92
C ALA A 26 3.38 11.06 3.35
N ALA A 27 2.23 11.62 3.75
CA ALA A 27 0.93 11.14 3.34
C ALA A 27 0.67 11.40 1.84
N ARG A 28 0.29 10.35 1.09
CA ARG A 28 -0.04 10.45 -0.35
C ARG A 28 -1.10 11.48 -0.69
N ARG A 29 -2.02 11.76 0.24
CA ARG A 29 -3.09 12.74 0.07
C ARG A 29 -2.60 14.18 0.07
N THR A 30 -1.42 14.44 0.63
CA THR A 30 -0.79 15.76 0.69
C THR A 30 -0.12 16.00 -0.67
N PRO A 31 -0.61 16.97 -1.47
CA PRO A 31 0.01 17.34 -2.73
C PRO A 31 1.48 17.75 -2.56
N MET A 32 2.28 17.62 -3.63
CA MET A 32 3.71 17.94 -3.53
C MET A 32 3.98 19.43 -3.35
N ASP A 33 3.17 20.31 -3.94
CA ASP A 33 3.24 21.76 -3.74
C ASP A 33 2.97 22.18 -2.28
N GLU A 34 2.01 21.52 -1.63
CA GLU A 34 1.77 21.71 -0.19
C GLU A 34 2.95 21.18 0.64
N ALA A 35 3.48 20.00 0.30
CA ALA A 35 4.63 19.43 0.99
C ALA A 35 5.88 20.33 0.84
N ASP A 36 6.12 20.87 -0.35
CA ASP A 36 7.22 21.80 -0.64
C ASP A 36 7.09 23.06 0.21
N THR A 37 5.89 23.65 0.28
CA THR A 37 5.61 24.83 1.12
C THR A 37 5.91 24.57 2.60
N LEU A 38 5.52 23.40 3.11
CA LEU A 38 5.78 23.00 4.49
C LEU A 38 7.28 22.76 4.76
N ILE A 39 7.99 22.19 3.79
CA ILE A 39 9.44 21.96 3.85
C ILE A 39 10.19 23.30 3.84
N ASP A 40 9.80 24.24 2.97
CA ASP A 40 10.35 25.60 2.91
C ASP A 40 10.19 26.34 4.24
N ALA A 41 8.98 26.31 4.80
CA ALA A 41 8.68 26.92 6.09
C ALA A 41 9.53 26.30 7.22
N PHE A 42 9.63 24.97 7.26
CA PHE A 42 10.49 24.29 8.22
C PHE A 42 11.97 24.65 8.06
N ALA A 43 12.46 24.78 6.81
CA ALA A 43 13.84 25.15 6.52
C ALA A 43 14.15 26.59 6.95
N ALA A 44 13.22 27.52 6.79
CA ALA A 44 13.35 28.91 7.23
C ALA A 44 13.46 29.01 8.77
N ASP A 45 12.67 28.21 9.49
CA ASP A 45 12.68 28.17 10.96
C ASP A 45 13.90 27.44 11.55
N ALA A 46 14.59 26.63 10.75
CA ALA A 46 15.68 25.77 11.24
C ALA A 46 16.99 26.51 11.57
N GLY A 47 17.15 27.76 11.11
CA GLY A 47 18.27 28.64 11.46
C GLY A 47 19.66 28.00 11.23
N ALA A 48 20.59 28.20 12.17
CA ALA A 48 21.96 27.67 12.05
C ALA A 48 22.04 26.13 11.98
N ASN A 49 21.01 25.42 12.43
CA ASN A 49 20.95 23.96 12.43
C ASN A 49 20.23 23.38 11.21
N LYS A 50 19.92 24.21 10.19
CA LYS A 50 19.19 23.86 8.96
C LYS A 50 19.56 22.49 8.40
N LYS A 51 20.84 22.27 8.10
CA LYS A 51 21.33 21.01 7.53
C LYS A 51 21.04 19.80 8.42
N THR A 52 21.30 19.91 9.72
CA THR A 52 21.06 18.83 10.70
C THR A 52 19.57 18.54 10.83
N ARG A 53 18.72 19.57 10.94
CA ARG A 53 17.28 19.41 11.10
C ARG A 53 16.62 18.84 9.84
N LEU A 54 17.03 19.28 8.65
CA LEU A 54 16.53 18.73 7.38
C LEU A 54 16.99 17.28 7.13
N THR A 55 18.19 16.92 7.59
CA THR A 55 18.64 15.51 7.58
C THR A 55 17.74 14.66 8.49
N LEU A 56 17.43 15.17 9.69
CA LEU A 56 16.55 14.51 10.64
C LEU A 56 15.10 14.39 10.12
N LEU A 57 14.62 15.42 9.41
CA LEU A 57 13.32 15.41 8.71
C LEU A 57 13.28 14.32 7.65
N PHE A 58 14.30 14.25 6.78
CA PHE A 58 14.36 13.21 5.75
C PHE A 58 14.44 11.81 6.36
N ALA A 59 15.19 11.61 7.45
CA ALA A 59 15.22 10.34 8.17
C ALA A 59 13.82 9.90 8.62
N GLY A 60 13.02 10.83 9.12
CA GLY A 60 11.62 10.56 9.49
C GLY A 60 10.72 10.22 8.31
N VAL A 61 10.81 10.98 7.22
CA VAL A 61 10.07 10.70 5.98
C VAL A 61 10.43 9.32 5.43
N PHE A 62 11.72 8.97 5.43
CA PHE A 62 12.21 7.68 4.97
C PHE A 62 11.70 6.53 5.83
N ASP A 63 11.74 6.66 7.16
CA ASP A 63 11.21 5.68 8.10
C ASP A 63 9.69 5.46 7.93
N GLU A 64 8.92 6.55 7.85
CA GLU A 64 7.45 6.50 7.70
C GLU A 64 7.04 5.85 6.38
N ILE A 65 7.64 6.25 5.26
CA ILE A 65 7.31 5.69 3.94
C ILE A 65 7.74 4.22 3.85
N ASN A 66 8.89 3.83 4.39
CA ASN A 66 9.31 2.42 4.39
C ASN A 66 8.44 1.55 5.29
N THR A 67 7.98 2.08 6.43
CA THR A 67 7.02 1.41 7.30
C THR A 67 5.71 1.15 6.55
N LEU A 68 5.19 2.17 5.85
CA LEU A 68 3.98 2.04 5.04
C LEU A 68 4.18 1.06 3.87
N ARG A 69 5.30 1.15 3.15
CA ARG A 69 5.64 0.26 2.04
C ARG A 69 5.67 -1.20 2.49
N SER A 70 6.29 -1.48 3.63
CA SER A 70 6.35 -2.83 4.21
C SER A 70 4.95 -3.36 4.54
N ARG A 71 4.10 -2.53 5.16
CA ARG A 71 2.70 -2.87 5.45
C ARG A 71 1.90 -3.18 4.19
N ILE A 72 2.08 -2.40 3.13
CA ILE A 72 1.44 -2.62 1.83
C ILE A 72 1.90 -3.94 1.24
N LEU A 73 3.21 -4.19 1.15
CA LEU A 73 3.75 -5.43 0.59
C LEU A 73 3.22 -6.66 1.32
N SER A 74 3.20 -6.67 2.66
CA SER A 74 2.59 -7.76 3.42
C SER A 74 1.08 -7.90 3.14
N GLY A 75 0.39 -6.80 2.85
CA GLY A 75 -1.02 -6.82 2.41
C GLY A 75 -1.20 -7.45 1.04
N ILE A 76 -0.32 -7.14 0.09
CA ILE A 76 -0.30 -7.73 -1.26
C ILE A 76 -0.05 -9.24 -1.19
N GLU A 77 0.88 -9.67 -0.35
CA GLU A 77 1.17 -11.09 -0.14
C GLU A 77 -0.07 -11.84 0.38
N ARG A 78 -0.73 -11.33 1.42
CA ARG A 78 -1.99 -11.91 1.93
C ARG A 78 -3.09 -11.92 0.86
N TYR A 79 -3.20 -10.84 0.10
CA TYR A 79 -4.16 -10.74 -1.00
C TYR A 79 -3.93 -11.84 -2.05
N SER A 80 -2.68 -12.02 -2.47
CA SER A 80 -2.28 -13.07 -3.41
C SER A 80 -2.63 -14.47 -2.90
N GLN A 81 -2.32 -14.76 -1.62
CA GLN A 81 -2.67 -16.04 -1.02
C GLN A 81 -4.18 -16.28 -1.03
N HIS A 82 -4.99 -15.27 -0.69
CA HIS A 82 -6.44 -15.38 -0.75
C HIS A 82 -6.98 -15.55 -2.18
N GLN A 83 -6.31 -15.02 -3.20
CA GLN A 83 -6.66 -15.29 -4.60
C GLN A 83 -6.41 -16.74 -4.98
N ILE A 84 -5.27 -17.31 -4.56
CA ILE A 84 -4.92 -18.71 -4.79
C ILE A 84 -5.96 -19.63 -4.11
N ASP A 85 -6.29 -19.36 -2.84
CA ASP A 85 -7.26 -20.15 -2.08
C ASP A 85 -8.66 -20.08 -2.70
N LEU A 86 -9.10 -18.90 -3.15
CA LEU A 86 -10.38 -18.71 -3.82
C LEU A 86 -10.42 -19.46 -5.17
N ALA A 87 -9.36 -19.36 -5.98
CA ALA A 87 -9.26 -20.08 -7.24
C ALA A 87 -9.33 -21.61 -7.03
N LYS A 88 -8.63 -22.12 -6.01
CA LYS A 88 -8.69 -23.54 -5.63
C LYS A 88 -10.11 -23.95 -5.23
N ARG A 89 -10.78 -23.15 -4.41
CA ARG A 89 -12.16 -23.40 -4.01
C ARG A 89 -13.13 -23.39 -5.19
N ILE A 90 -13.05 -22.40 -6.08
CA ILE A 90 -13.86 -22.34 -7.31
C ILE A 90 -13.67 -23.61 -8.14
N LYS A 91 -12.42 -24.08 -8.29
CA LYS A 91 -12.12 -25.32 -9.01
C LYS A 91 -12.78 -26.54 -8.34
N GLU A 92 -12.64 -26.69 -7.03
CA GLU A 92 -13.22 -27.81 -6.28
C GLU A 92 -14.76 -27.80 -6.29
N GLU A 93 -15.36 -26.63 -6.15
CA GLU A 93 -16.81 -26.44 -6.19
C GLU A 93 -17.36 -26.66 -7.61
N SER A 94 -16.64 -26.23 -8.65
CA SER A 94 -17.01 -26.49 -10.05
C SER A 94 -17.02 -27.98 -10.38
N LEU A 95 -16.03 -28.73 -9.89
CA LEU A 95 -16.00 -30.20 -10.04
C LEU A 95 -17.15 -30.87 -9.28
N SER A 96 -17.44 -30.41 -8.06
CA SER A 96 -18.56 -30.90 -7.26
C SER A 96 -19.90 -30.61 -7.94
N LEU A 97 -20.06 -29.40 -8.49
CA LEU A 97 -21.25 -29.00 -9.25
C LEU A 97 -21.45 -29.89 -10.49
N ALA A 98 -20.39 -30.16 -11.25
CA ALA A 98 -20.48 -31.04 -12.42
C ALA A 98 -20.92 -32.46 -12.04
N LYS A 99 -20.41 -33.00 -10.93
CA LYS A 99 -20.85 -34.29 -10.39
C LYS A 99 -22.31 -34.26 -9.94
N ALA A 100 -22.72 -33.22 -9.21
CA ALA A 100 -24.09 -33.05 -8.74
C ALA A 100 -25.08 -32.93 -9.90
N LYS A 101 -24.77 -32.11 -10.93
CA LYS A 101 -25.58 -32.00 -12.16
C LYS A 101 -25.77 -33.34 -12.86
N LYS A 102 -24.74 -34.19 -12.89
CA LYS A 102 -24.81 -35.53 -13.50
C LYS A 102 -25.64 -36.52 -12.67
N ALA A 103 -25.60 -36.41 -11.35
CA ALA A 103 -26.29 -37.32 -10.42
C ALA A 103 -27.73 -36.90 -10.08
N ALA A 104 -28.11 -35.65 -10.36
CA ALA A 104 -29.41 -35.11 -10.00
C ALA A 104 -30.53 -35.81 -10.78
N THR A 105 -31.42 -36.48 -10.05
CA THR A 105 -32.57 -37.19 -10.64
C THR A 105 -33.89 -36.72 -10.07
N SER A 106 -33.91 -36.27 -8.81
CA SER A 106 -35.09 -35.69 -8.14
C SER A 106 -35.09 -34.15 -8.20
N ASP A 107 -36.24 -33.54 -7.93
CA ASP A 107 -36.35 -32.07 -7.86
C ASP A 107 -35.58 -31.49 -6.65
N ASP A 108 -35.47 -32.25 -5.56
CA ASP A 108 -34.61 -31.92 -4.41
C ASP A 108 -33.13 -31.87 -4.79
N ASP A 109 -32.66 -32.81 -5.61
CA ASP A 109 -31.27 -32.81 -6.10
C ASP A 109 -31.00 -31.62 -7.02
N LYS A 110 -31.97 -31.27 -7.86
CA LYS A 110 -31.89 -30.08 -8.73
C LYS A 110 -31.82 -28.81 -7.90
N ALA A 111 -32.63 -28.69 -6.85
CA ALA A 111 -32.60 -27.53 -5.94
C ALA A 111 -31.22 -27.38 -5.25
N LYS A 112 -30.66 -28.48 -4.71
CA LYS A 112 -29.32 -28.47 -4.10
C LYS A 112 -28.23 -28.11 -5.12
N THR A 113 -28.35 -28.62 -6.35
CA THR A 113 -27.43 -28.32 -7.44
C THR A 113 -27.48 -26.84 -7.85
N ALA A 114 -28.68 -26.24 -7.88
CA ALA A 114 -28.85 -24.83 -8.18
C ALA A 114 -28.21 -23.92 -7.11
N GLU A 115 -28.27 -24.30 -5.83
CA GLU A 115 -27.56 -23.56 -4.76
C GLU A 115 -26.04 -23.65 -4.90
N LEU A 116 -25.49 -24.82 -5.24
CA LEU A 116 -24.06 -24.97 -5.55
C LEU A 116 -23.65 -24.11 -6.76
N GLU A 117 -24.50 -24.04 -7.79
CA GLU A 117 -24.25 -23.20 -8.97
C GLU A 117 -24.22 -21.71 -8.62
N LYS A 118 -25.15 -21.23 -7.79
CA LYS A 118 -25.14 -19.85 -7.28
C LYS A 118 -23.84 -19.55 -6.53
N LYS A 119 -23.37 -20.48 -5.71
CA LYS A 119 -22.13 -20.34 -4.95
C LYS A 119 -20.91 -20.18 -5.86
N VAL A 120 -20.75 -21.09 -6.84
CA VAL A 120 -19.65 -21.03 -7.82
C VAL A 120 -19.68 -19.72 -8.60
N LEU A 121 -20.87 -19.28 -9.04
CA LEU A 121 -21.03 -18.02 -9.77
C LEU A 121 -20.63 -16.80 -8.91
N TRP A 122 -21.02 -16.81 -7.64
CA TRP A 122 -20.67 -15.74 -6.71
C TRP A 122 -19.16 -15.66 -6.46
N ASP A 123 -18.54 -16.79 -6.14
CA ASP A 123 -17.10 -16.86 -5.90
C ASP A 123 -16.30 -16.48 -7.15
N THR A 124 -16.74 -16.89 -8.34
CA THR A 124 -16.13 -16.51 -9.62
C THR A 124 -16.20 -14.99 -9.84
N ARG A 125 -17.36 -14.36 -9.57
CA ARG A 125 -17.49 -12.90 -9.67
C ARG A 125 -16.55 -12.16 -8.71
N ILE A 126 -16.43 -12.65 -7.48
CA ILE A 126 -15.48 -12.07 -6.51
C ILE A 126 -14.05 -12.21 -7.03
N TYR A 127 -13.69 -13.38 -7.56
CA TYR A 127 -12.37 -13.63 -8.12
C TYR A 127 -12.07 -12.67 -9.27
N ASP A 128 -12.97 -12.53 -10.24
CA ASP A 128 -12.78 -11.65 -11.40
C ASP A 128 -12.64 -10.18 -10.99
N ALA A 129 -13.51 -9.70 -10.09
CA ALA A 129 -13.43 -8.33 -9.58
C ALA A 129 -12.10 -8.06 -8.87
N ARG A 130 -11.61 -9.04 -8.10
CA ARG A 130 -10.31 -8.96 -7.42
C ARG A 130 -9.15 -9.03 -8.40
N ASN A 131 -9.22 -9.88 -9.42
CA ASN A 131 -8.19 -9.99 -10.44
C ASN A 131 -8.03 -8.67 -11.22
N GLN A 132 -9.13 -7.97 -11.51
CA GLN A 132 -9.11 -6.64 -12.13
C GLN A 132 -8.42 -5.58 -11.26
N ALA A 133 -8.49 -5.71 -9.92
CA ALA A 133 -7.88 -4.77 -8.99
C ALA A 133 -6.38 -5.00 -8.73
N VAL A 134 -5.81 -6.14 -9.16
CA VAL A 134 -4.41 -6.52 -8.88
C VAL A 134 -3.44 -5.45 -9.35
N THR A 135 -3.62 -4.90 -10.55
CA THR A 135 -2.74 -3.88 -11.12
C THR A 135 -2.63 -2.65 -10.21
N ALA A 136 -3.77 -2.09 -9.80
CA ALA A 136 -3.80 -0.90 -8.94
C ALA A 136 -3.16 -1.15 -7.56
N VAL A 137 -3.32 -2.37 -7.03
CA VAL A 137 -2.68 -2.77 -5.78
C VAL A 137 -1.16 -2.84 -5.92
N CYS A 138 -0.66 -3.41 -7.03
CA CYS A 138 0.76 -3.54 -7.32
C CYS A 138 1.45 -2.21 -7.70
N GLU A 139 0.69 -1.19 -8.12
CA GLU A 139 1.22 0.16 -8.37
C GLU A 139 1.45 0.96 -7.08
N SER A 140 0.78 0.60 -5.98
CA SER A 140 0.86 1.35 -4.72
C SER A 140 2.28 1.49 -4.15
N PRO A 141 3.16 0.46 -4.17
CA PRO A 141 4.56 0.60 -3.79
C PRO A 141 5.33 1.61 -4.65
N VAL A 142 5.09 1.62 -5.97
CA VAL A 142 5.78 2.53 -6.91
C VAL A 142 5.44 3.99 -6.60
N ILE A 143 4.17 4.27 -6.28
CA ILE A 143 3.72 5.62 -5.90
C ILE A 143 4.44 6.10 -4.63
N LEU A 144 4.68 5.21 -3.65
CA LEU A 144 5.45 5.55 -2.45
C LEU A 144 6.92 5.83 -2.76
N GLU A 145 7.52 5.05 -3.65
CA GLU A 145 8.91 5.24 -4.11
C GLU A 145 9.07 6.56 -4.88
N GLN A 146 8.11 6.94 -5.71
CA GLN A 146 8.07 8.24 -6.38
C GLN A 146 7.94 9.38 -5.36
N ARG A 147 7.07 9.23 -4.36
CA ARG A 147 6.86 10.25 -3.33
C ARG A 147 8.12 10.49 -2.50
N ILE A 148 8.77 9.44 -2.00
CA ILE A 148 10.00 9.60 -1.22
C ILE A 148 11.11 10.23 -2.06
N PHE A 149 11.18 9.91 -3.35
CA PHE A 149 12.14 10.55 -4.26
C PHE A 149 11.87 12.06 -4.39
N ALA A 150 10.61 12.45 -4.61
CA ALA A 150 10.23 13.85 -4.72
C ALA A 150 10.51 14.64 -3.42
N LEU A 151 10.12 14.10 -2.27
CA LEU A 151 10.41 14.71 -0.95
C LEU A 151 11.92 14.79 -0.69
N SER A 152 12.68 13.76 -1.07
CA SER A 152 14.14 13.77 -0.96
C SER A 152 14.75 14.94 -1.73
N ARG A 153 14.30 15.18 -2.97
CA ARG A 153 14.75 16.31 -3.79
C ARG A 153 14.36 17.66 -3.20
N SER A 154 13.11 17.79 -2.74
CA SER A 154 12.60 19.01 -2.10
C SER A 154 13.44 19.39 -0.88
N ILE A 155 13.66 18.44 0.04
CA ILE A 155 14.49 18.63 1.24
C ILE A 155 15.94 18.98 0.88
N GLN A 156 16.50 18.37 -0.16
CA GLN A 156 17.87 18.68 -0.61
C GLN A 156 17.99 20.09 -1.18
N ASN A 157 17.04 20.52 -2.00
CA ASN A 157 17.07 21.84 -2.63
C ASN A 157 17.08 22.96 -1.57
N VAL A 158 16.35 22.77 -0.47
CA VAL A 158 16.31 23.73 0.63
C VAL A 158 17.42 23.50 1.64
N MET A 159 18.26 22.48 1.51
CA MET A 159 19.39 22.24 2.41
C MET A 159 20.62 23.08 2.04
N GLU A 160 20.75 23.39 0.76
CA GLU A 160 21.70 24.37 0.22
C GLU A 160 21.40 25.79 0.74
#